data_AF-A0A1Q5A344-F1
#
_entry.id   AF-A0A1Q5A344-F1
#
_cell.length_a   1.000
_cell.length_b   1.000
_cell.length_c   1.000
_cell.angle_alpha   90.00
_cell.angle_beta   90.00
_cell.angle_gamma   90.00
#
_symmetry.space_group_name_H-M   'P 1'
#
loop_
_entity.id
_entity.type
_entity.pdbx_description
1 polymer ?
#
loop_
_entity_poly.entity_id
_entity_poly.type
_entity_poly.pdbx_seq_one_letter_code
_entity_poly.pdbx_strand_id
1 'polypeptide(L)'
;MMLLTIAERYAEGRIDDLLDADQLADVVPAAPRERIRAVVVGLTVVLVMASAALVGLPEAALIPLLPVVVVFVAVVFNRGRVPTTGQFTDLIIPR
;
A
#
# COMPACT_ATOMS: atom_id res chain seq x y z
N MET A 1 -23.39 18.85 1.39
CA MET A 1 -23.46 18.74 2.87
C MET A 1 -22.41 17.79 3.42
N MET A 2 -22.24 16.57 2.91
CA MET A 2 -21.28 15.58 3.45
C MET A 2 -19.83 16.10 3.58
N LEU A 3 -19.30 16.82 2.57
CA LEU A 3 -17.95 17.42 2.65
C LEU A 3 -17.82 18.50 3.73
N LEU A 4 -18.89 19.24 4.01
CA LEU A 4 -18.90 20.25 5.07
C LEU A 4 -18.83 19.57 6.45
N THR A 5 -19.61 18.51 6.65
CA THR A 5 -19.62 17.70 7.87
C THR A 5 -18.25 17.07 8.14
N ILE A 6 -17.59 16.55 7.09
CA ILE A 6 -16.22 16.02 7.19
C ILE A 6 -15.25 17.12 7.62
N ALA A 7 -15.32 18.31 7.01
CA ALA A 7 -14.42 19.42 7.34
C ALA A 7 -14.59 19.93 8.78
N GLU A 8 -15.83 20.02 9.26
CA GLU A 8 -16.17 20.44 10.62
C GLU A 8 -15.66 19.41 11.65
N ARG A 9 -15.98 18.12 11.48
CA ARG A 9 -15.51 17.07 12.39
C ARG A 9 -13.99 16.91 12.37
N TYR A 10 -13.35 17.14 11.23
CA TYR A 10 -11.89 17.18 11.15
C TYR A 10 -11.31 18.35 11.96
N ALA A 11 -11.93 19.53 11.89
CA ALA A 11 -11.53 20.69 12.69
C ALA A 11 -11.76 20.48 14.21
N GLU A 12 -12.75 19.67 14.58
CA GLU A 12 -13.01 19.22 15.95
C GLU A 12 -12.06 18.10 16.43
N GLY A 13 -11.20 17.59 15.54
CA GLY A 13 -10.24 16.52 15.85
C GLY A 13 -10.80 15.09 15.80
N ARG A 14 -12.01 14.90 15.26
CA ARG A 14 -12.63 13.56 15.07
C ARG A 14 -12.16 12.92 13.77
N ILE A 15 -10.95 12.37 13.77
CA ILE A 15 -10.30 11.86 12.55
C ILE A 15 -10.81 10.46 12.14
N ASP A 16 -11.21 9.62 13.10
CA ASP A 16 -11.67 8.26 12.85
C ASP A 16 -13.22 8.13 12.77
N ASP A 17 -13.95 9.24 12.93
CA ASP A 17 -15.42 9.25 13.05
C ASP A 17 -16.05 10.45 12.34
N LEU A 18 -15.69 10.59 11.06
CA LEU A 18 -16.04 11.72 10.21
C LEU A 18 -17.49 11.72 9.74
N LEU A 19 -18.14 10.55 9.69
CA LEU A 19 -19.50 10.37 9.20
C LEU A 19 -20.22 9.34 10.06
N ASP A 20 -21.49 9.60 10.33
CA ASP A 20 -22.32 8.70 11.12
C ASP A 20 -22.75 7.46 10.30
N ALA A 21 -23.17 6.40 10.98
CA ALA A 21 -23.48 5.10 10.35
C ALA A 21 -24.64 5.18 9.34
N ASP A 22 -25.60 6.08 9.54
CA ASP A 22 -26.70 6.38 8.61
C ASP A 22 -26.19 7.05 7.33
N GLN A 23 -25.13 7.85 7.42
CA GLN A 23 -24.49 8.50 6.27
C GLN A 23 -23.65 7.54 5.43
N LEU A 24 -23.28 6.39 6.00
CA LEU A 24 -22.52 5.32 5.35
C LEU A 24 -23.41 4.19 4.80
N ALA A 25 -24.72 4.22 5.06
CA ALA A 25 -25.63 3.09 4.83
C ALA A 25 -25.70 2.58 3.38
N ASP A 26 -25.58 3.47 2.39
CA ASP A 26 -25.61 3.13 0.96
C ASP A 26 -24.23 3.08 0.30
N VAL A 27 -23.15 3.18 1.09
CA VAL A 27 -21.79 3.26 0.57
C VAL A 27 -21.14 1.89 0.60
N VAL A 28 -20.63 1.43 -0.54
CA VAL A 28 -19.89 0.16 -0.62
C VAL A 28 -18.59 0.29 0.19
N PRO A 29 -18.34 -0.57 1.19
CA PRO A 29 -17.10 -0.54 1.94
C PRO A 29 -15.89 -0.69 1.02
N ALA A 30 -14.88 0.14 1.21
CA ALA A 30 -13.61 -0.02 0.52
C ALA A 30 -12.97 -1.33 0.96
N ALA A 31 -12.88 -2.32 0.07
CA ALA A 31 -12.19 -3.56 0.38
C ALA A 31 -10.68 -3.28 0.57
N PRO A 32 -10.08 -3.61 1.73
CA PRO A 32 -8.67 -3.34 2.00
C PRO A 32 -7.80 -4.30 1.18
N ARG A 33 -7.52 -3.93 -0.07
CA ARG A 33 -6.65 -4.71 -0.98
C ARG A 33 -5.16 -4.44 -0.76
N GLU A 34 -4.82 -3.55 0.17
CA GLU A 34 -3.44 -3.13 0.41
C GLU A 34 -2.55 -4.29 0.88
N ARG A 35 -3.04 -5.15 1.79
CA ARG A 35 -2.33 -6.36 2.22
C ARG A 35 -2.07 -7.31 1.05
N ILE A 36 -3.07 -7.56 0.22
CA ILE A 36 -2.95 -8.43 -0.95
C ILE A 36 -1.93 -7.85 -1.94
N ARG A 37 -1.97 -6.53 -2.17
CA ARG A 37 -0.99 -5.84 -3.03
C ARG A 37 0.43 -5.97 -2.48
N ALA A 38 0.63 -5.78 -1.17
CA ALA A 38 1.93 -5.95 -0.54
C ALA A 38 2.47 -7.38 -0.70
N VAL A 39 1.61 -8.39 -0.50
CA VAL A 39 1.97 -9.80 -0.71
C VAL A 39 2.36 -10.06 -2.16
N VAL A 40 1.59 -9.56 -3.13
CA VAL A 40 1.88 -9.73 -4.57
C VAL A 40 3.21 -9.07 -4.94
N VAL A 41 3.48 -7.86 -4.43
CA VAL A 41 4.76 -7.17 -4.65
C VAL A 41 5.91 -8.01 -4.07
N GLY A 42 5.80 -8.46 -2.82
CA GLY A 42 6.82 -9.28 -2.17
C GLY A 42 7.10 -10.58 -2.93
N LEU A 43 6.06 -11.32 -3.32
CA LEU A 43 6.19 -12.54 -4.10
C LEU A 43 6.84 -12.29 -5.47
N THR A 44 6.47 -11.20 -6.14
CA THR A 44 7.04 -10.84 -7.44
C THR A 44 8.54 -10.52 -7.31
N VAL A 45 8.93 -9.77 -6.27
CA VAL A 45 10.35 -9.46 -6.00
C VAL A 45 11.13 -10.76 -5.76
N VAL A 46 10.63 -11.65 -4.91
CA VAL A 46 11.28 -12.94 -4.62
C VAL A 46 11.44 -13.77 -5.90
N LEU A 47 10.40 -13.86 -6.73
CA LEU A 47 10.43 -14.59 -8.00
C LEU A 47 11.48 -14.03 -8.95
N VAL A 48 11.56 -12.70 -9.09
CA VAL A 48 12.53 -12.03 -9.97
C VAL A 48 13.96 -12.26 -9.48
N MET A 49 14.21 -12.09 -8.17
CA MET A 49 15.54 -12.30 -7.59
C MET A 49 15.98 -13.76 -7.67
N ALA A 50 15.09 -14.71 -7.40
CA ALA A 50 15.36 -16.13 -7.56
C ALA A 50 15.68 -16.48 -9.01
N SER A 51 14.94 -15.92 -9.97
CA SER A 51 15.19 -16.12 -11.41
C SER A 51 16.55 -15.55 -11.81
N ALA A 52 16.93 -14.38 -11.31
CA ALA A 52 18.24 -13.78 -11.57
C ALA A 52 19.37 -14.66 -11.05
N ALA A 53 19.23 -15.22 -9.85
CA ALA A 53 20.19 -16.16 -9.29
C ALA A 53 20.30 -17.44 -10.13
N LEU A 54 19.17 -18.00 -10.59
CA LEU A 54 19.14 -19.20 -11.44
C LEU A 54 19.80 -19.00 -12.81
N VAL A 55 19.75 -17.78 -13.35
CA VAL A 55 20.42 -17.43 -14.62
C VAL A 55 21.92 -17.12 -14.41
N GLY A 56 22.41 -17.20 -13.17
CA GLY A 56 23.83 -17.13 -12.85
C GLY A 56 24.35 -15.73 -12.54
N LEU A 57 23.48 -14.79 -12.13
CA LEU A 57 23.97 -13.51 -11.63
C LEU A 57 24.86 -13.73 -10.39
N PRO A 58 26.04 -13.09 -10.32
CA PRO A 58 26.88 -13.18 -9.14
C PRO A 58 26.19 -12.54 -7.94
N GLU A 59 26.39 -13.11 -6.76
CA GLU A 59 25.75 -12.65 -5.52
C GLU A 59 26.03 -11.17 -5.22
N ALA A 60 27.24 -10.71 -5.55
CA ALA A 60 27.63 -9.30 -5.45
C ALA A 60 26.78 -8.35 -6.31
N ALA A 61 26.16 -8.84 -7.39
CA ALA A 61 25.24 -8.07 -8.21
C ALA A 61 23.79 -8.15 -7.71
N LEU A 62 23.40 -9.22 -7.02
CA LEU A 62 22.04 -9.38 -6.47
C LEU A 62 21.76 -8.38 -5.35
N ILE A 63 22.75 -8.09 -4.50
CA ILE A 63 22.60 -7.15 -3.38
C ILE A 63 22.16 -5.74 -3.85
N PRO A 64 22.87 -5.08 -4.78
CA PRO A 64 22.44 -3.77 -5.28
C PRO A 64 21.22 -3.84 -6.22
N LEU A 65 20.93 -5.00 -6.82
CA LEU A 65 19.76 -5.19 -7.70
C LEU A 65 18.45 -5.21 -6.92
N LEU A 66 18.45 -5.78 -5.70
CA LEU A 66 17.27 -5.92 -4.85
C LEU A 66 16.45 -4.61 -4.71
N PRO A 67 17.03 -3.47 -4.25
CA PRO A 67 16.25 -2.24 -4.07
C PRO A 67 15.68 -1.71 -5.40
N VAL A 68 16.40 -1.89 -6.52
CA VAL A 68 15.93 -1.48 -7.85
C VAL A 68 14.68 -2.28 -8.25
N VAL A 69 14.72 -3.59 -8.07
CA VAL A 69 13.58 -4.48 -8.37
C VAL A 69 12.39 -4.16 -7.46
N VAL A 70 12.62 -3.95 -6.17
CA VAL A 70 11.56 -3.59 -5.21
C VAL A 70 10.85 -2.30 -5.65
N VAL A 71 11.60 -1.23 -5.95
CA VAL A 71 11.04 0.04 -6.39
C VAL A 71 10.29 -0.12 -7.72
N PHE A 72 10.89 -0.81 -8.69
CA PHE A 72 10.27 -1.03 -9.99
C PHE A 72 8.94 -1.78 -9.88
N VAL A 73 8.91 -2.90 -9.16
CA VAL A 73 7.70 -3.70 -8.96
C VAL A 73 6.65 -2.90 -8.19
N ALA A 74 7.04 -2.16 -7.15
CA ALA A 74 6.13 -1.31 -6.41
C ALA A 74 5.49 -0.23 -7.29
N VAL A 75 6.26 0.43 -8.16
CA VAL A 75 5.74 1.46 -9.08
C VAL A 75 4.77 0.85 -10.10
N VAL A 76 5.14 -0.30 -10.69
CA VAL A 76 4.31 -0.99 -11.69
C VAL A 76 2.99 -1.46 -11.08
N PHE A 77 3.04 -2.17 -9.95
CA PHE A 77 1.83 -2.74 -9.32
C PHE A 77 0.94 -1.69 -8.65
N ASN A 78 1.50 -0.56 -8.20
CA ASN A 78 0.70 0.54 -7.68
C ASN A 78 0.33 1.57 -8.75
N ARG A 79 0.59 1.29 -10.04
CA ARG A 79 0.19 2.12 -11.17
C ARG A 79 0.68 3.58 -11.05
N GLY A 80 1.91 3.75 -10.52
CA GLY A 80 2.52 5.05 -10.26
C GLY A 80 2.13 5.72 -8.93
N ARG A 81 1.21 5.13 -8.15
CA ARG A 81 0.91 5.62 -6.79
C ARG A 81 1.89 5.00 -5.80
N VAL A 82 3.01 5.66 -5.57
CA VAL A 82 3.96 5.21 -4.54
C VAL A 82 3.26 5.25 -3.18
N PRO A 83 3.22 4.15 -2.41
CA PRO A 83 2.59 4.15 -1.09
C PRO A 83 3.25 5.20 -0.20
N THR A 84 2.45 6.00 0.47
CA THR A 84 2.99 6.98 1.41
C THR A 84 3.49 6.29 2.67
N THR A 85 4.40 6.92 3.42
CA THR A 85 4.91 6.39 4.69
C THR A 85 3.79 6.03 5.68
N GLY A 86 2.68 6.77 5.65
CA GLY A 86 1.50 6.49 6.47
C GLY A 86 0.83 5.15 6.16
N GLN A 87 0.78 4.77 4.87
CA GLN A 87 0.22 3.47 4.45
C GLN A 87 1.11 2.29 4.87
N PHE A 88 2.42 2.51 4.98
CA PHE A 88 3.32 1.48 5.52
C PHE A 88 3.09 1.23 7.01
N THR A 89 2.81 2.28 7.79
CA THR A 89 2.50 2.14 9.21
C THR A 89 1.14 1.48 9.47
N ASP A 90 0.11 1.81 8.69
CA ASP A 90 -1.22 1.16 8.80
C ASP A 90 -1.20 -0.32 8.41
N LEU A 91 -0.25 -0.74 7.57
CA LEU A 91 -0.06 -2.17 7.26
C LEU A 91 0.40 -2.98 8.47
N ILE A 92 1.16 -2.37 9.38
CA ILE A 92 1.78 -3.01 10.56
C ILE A 92 0.88 -2.88 11.79
N ILE A 93 0.19 -1.76 11.94
CA ILE A 93 -0.69 -1.47 13.08
C ILE A 93 -2.14 -1.45 12.55
N PRO A 94 -2.91 -2.54 12.68
CA PRO A 94 -4.32 -2.50 12.39
C PRO A 94 -5.03 -1.62 13.43
N ARG A 95 -5.75 -0.58 12.97
CA ARG A 95 -6.73 0.13 13.78
C ARG A 95 -8.06 -0.61 13.77
#